data_AF-A0A4P8L512-F1
#
_entry.id   AF-A0A4P8L512-F1
#
_cell.length_a   1.000
_cell.length_b   1.000
_cell.length_c   1.000
_cell.angle_alpha   90.00
_cell.angle_beta   90.00
_cell.angle_gamma   90.00
#
_symmetry.space_group_name_H-M   'P 1'
#
loop_
_entity.id
_entity.type
_entity.pdbx_description
1 polymer ?
#
loop_
_entity_poly.entity_id
_entity_poly.type
_entity_poly.pdbx_seq_one_letter_code
_entity_poly.pdbx_strand_id
1 'polypeptide(L)'
;MEKAVWMSFDLGVRGDYEGLYAWLDSKKAIECGDSLAFFKYDVSEDIVESLEKEIKENVEINKKTRIYVIFRDAKTKKMKGKFILGSRKTAPWAGYSGSQEQTEEEEL
;
A
#
# COMPACT_ATOMS: atom_id res chain seq x y z
N MET A 1 11.21 15.25 6.21
CA MET A 1 11.20 14.65 7.57
C MET A 1 10.93 13.17 7.41
N GLU A 2 11.74 12.33 8.03
CA GLU A 2 11.64 10.88 7.90
C GLU A 2 10.39 10.32 8.60
N LYS A 3 9.61 9.51 7.88
CA LYS A 3 8.37 8.89 8.35
C LYS A 3 8.49 7.37 8.34
N ALA A 4 7.89 6.74 9.34
CA ALA A 4 7.70 5.29 9.38
C ALA A 4 6.52 4.90 8.47
N VAL A 5 6.75 3.94 7.57
CA VAL A 5 5.75 3.41 6.65
C VAL A 5 5.74 1.89 6.73
N TRP A 6 4.55 1.32 6.90
CA TRP A 6 4.30 -0.08 6.60
C TRP A 6 3.59 -0.16 5.26
N MET A 7 4.06 -1.01 4.36
CA MET A 7 3.45 -1.25 3.06
C MET A 7 3.00 -2.69 2.97
N SER A 8 1.70 -2.88 2.84
CA SER A 8 1.12 -4.17 2.46
C SER A 8 0.96 -4.20 0.96
N PHE A 9 1.35 -5.31 0.34
CA PHE A 9 1.32 -5.46 -1.11
C PHE A 9 0.85 -6.85 -1.52
N ASP A 10 0.13 -6.93 -2.62
CA ASP A 10 -0.29 -8.17 -3.26
C ASP A 10 -0.37 -7.88 -4.76
N LEU A 11 0.59 -8.40 -5.52
CA LEU A 11 0.72 -8.13 -6.96
C LEU A 11 -0.01 -9.20 -7.79
N GLY A 12 -0.64 -10.17 -7.13
CA GLY A 12 -1.22 -11.35 -7.76
C GLY A 12 -0.18 -12.27 -8.41
N VAL A 13 -0.67 -13.31 -9.08
CA VAL A 13 0.19 -14.24 -9.83
C VAL A 13 0.81 -13.52 -11.03
N ARG A 14 2.14 -13.63 -11.17
CA ARG A 14 2.97 -12.94 -12.19
C ARG A 14 2.94 -11.41 -12.08
N GLY A 15 2.68 -10.87 -10.89
CA GLY A 15 2.95 -9.47 -10.62
C GLY A 15 4.46 -9.18 -10.67
N ASP A 16 4.80 -7.91 -10.83
CA ASP A 16 6.19 -7.45 -10.87
C ASP A 16 6.81 -7.39 -9.47
N TYR A 17 7.02 -8.58 -8.87
CA TYR A 17 7.69 -8.72 -7.59
C TYR A 17 9.17 -8.35 -7.68
N GLU A 18 9.80 -8.54 -8.83
CA GLU A 18 11.20 -8.18 -9.02
C GLU A 18 11.40 -6.67 -8.89
N GLY A 19 10.60 -5.87 -9.60
CA GLY A 19 10.60 -4.41 -9.48
C GLY A 19 10.27 -3.94 -8.06
N LEU A 20 9.24 -4.52 -7.45
CA LEU A 20 8.86 -4.13 -6.08
C LEU A 20 9.93 -4.47 -5.05
N TYR A 21 10.52 -5.66 -5.13
CA TYR A 21 11.56 -6.10 -4.19
C TYR A 21 12.86 -5.32 -4.39
N ALA A 22 13.24 -5.01 -5.64
CA ALA A 22 14.35 -4.11 -5.91
C ALA A 22 14.11 -2.70 -5.32
N TRP A 23 12.89 -2.18 -5.47
CA TRP A 23 12.52 -0.89 -4.87
C TRP A 23 12.57 -0.94 -3.34
N LEU A 24 12.02 -1.99 -2.72
CA LEU A 24 12.07 -2.17 -1.25
C LEU A 24 13.49 -2.31 -0.71
N ASP A 25 14.35 -3.05 -1.41
CA ASP A 25 15.77 -3.18 -1.08
C ASP A 25 16.47 -1.81 -1.13
N SER A 26 16.17 -0.98 -2.13
CA SER A 26 16.71 0.39 -2.24
C SER A 26 16.32 1.28 -1.04
N LYS A 27 15.18 0.99 -0.39
CA LYS A 27 14.70 1.66 0.82
C LYS A 27 15.22 1.07 2.12
N LYS A 28 16.06 0.01 2.04
CA LYS A 28 16.52 -0.78 3.19
C LYS A 28 15.33 -1.25 4.03
N ALA A 29 14.27 -1.70 3.33
CA ALA A 29 13.05 -2.12 3.99
C ALA A 29 13.30 -3.37 4.85
N ILE A 30 12.55 -3.48 5.93
CA ILE A 30 12.53 -4.62 6.83
C ILE A 30 11.32 -5.47 6.45
N GLU A 31 11.56 -6.73 6.12
CA GLU A 31 10.51 -7.73 5.90
C GLU A 31 9.72 -7.95 7.20
N CYS A 32 8.39 -7.89 7.10
CA CYS A 32 7.46 -8.09 8.22
C CYS A 32 6.46 -9.22 7.93
N GLY A 33 6.83 -10.15 7.02
CA GLY A 33 6.02 -11.24 6.49
C GLY A 33 5.88 -11.17 4.96
N ASP A 34 5.28 -12.21 4.37
CA ASP A 34 5.25 -12.49 2.91
C ASP A 34 4.74 -11.35 2.02
N SER A 35 4.02 -10.38 2.57
CA SER A 35 3.31 -9.33 1.83
C SER A 35 3.21 -8.04 2.63
N LEU A 36 4.20 -7.81 3.52
CA LEU A 36 4.28 -6.65 4.38
C LEU A 36 5.74 -6.23 4.58
N ALA A 37 6.04 -4.97 4.30
CA ALA A 37 7.36 -4.39 4.52
C ALA A 37 7.26 -3.13 5.38
N PHE A 38 8.31 -2.85 6.12
CA PHE A 38 8.50 -1.60 6.86
C PHE A 38 9.69 -0.84 6.30
N PHE A 39 9.56 0.48 6.12
CA PHE A 39 10.71 1.32 5.76
C PHE A 39 10.55 2.73 6.31
N LYS A 40 11.68 3.44 6.31
CA LYS A 40 11.72 4.87 6.57
C LYS A 40 11.66 5.61 5.25
N TYR A 41 10.84 6.64 5.19
CA TYR A 41 10.62 7.43 3.99
C TYR A 41 10.78 8.91 4.30
N ASP A 42 11.78 9.55 3.71
CA ASP A 42 11.92 10.99 3.81
C ASP A 42 11.00 11.66 2.80
N VAL A 43 10.05 12.44 3.31
CA VAL A 43 9.09 13.14 2.45
C VAL A 43 9.09 14.63 2.76
N SER A 44 9.14 15.42 1.70
CA SER A 44 8.93 16.87 1.71
C SER A 44 7.44 17.23 1.60
N GLU A 45 6.64 16.38 0.95
CA GLU A 45 5.26 16.68 0.53
C GLU A 45 4.24 15.60 0.97
N ASP A 46 3.19 15.37 0.18
CA ASP A 46 2.20 14.32 0.40
C ASP A 46 2.85 12.95 0.20
N ILE A 47 2.83 12.14 1.27
CA ILE A 47 3.43 10.81 1.28
C ILE A 47 2.72 9.83 0.35
N VAL A 48 1.41 9.98 0.17
CA VAL A 48 0.64 9.09 -0.69
C VAL A 48 1.03 9.34 -2.14
N GLU A 49 0.96 10.59 -2.59
CA GLU A 49 1.31 10.96 -3.97
C GLU A 49 2.77 10.63 -4.31
N SER A 50 3.68 10.89 -3.35
CA SER A 50 5.11 10.58 -3.53
C SER A 50 5.35 9.08 -3.71
N LEU A 51 4.75 8.24 -2.85
CA LEU A 51 4.89 6.79 -2.93
C LEU A 51 4.20 6.24 -4.18
N GLU A 52 3.03 6.75 -4.55
CA GLU A 52 2.36 6.32 -5.78
C GLU A 52 3.23 6.55 -7.01
N LYS A 53 3.80 7.75 -7.13
CA LYS A 53 4.67 8.11 -8.24
C LYS A 53 5.89 7.20 -8.27
N GLU A 54 6.59 7.08 -7.14
CA GLU A 54 7.84 6.34 -7.08
C GLU A 54 7.64 4.85 -7.34
N ILE A 55 6.56 4.26 -6.82
CA ILE A 55 6.25 2.86 -7.08
C ILE A 55 5.88 2.65 -8.57
N LYS A 56 5.10 3.56 -9.19
CA LYS A 56 4.78 3.49 -10.63
C LYS A 56 6.02 3.59 -11.53
N GLU A 57 7.08 4.26 -11.09
CA GLU A 57 8.34 4.39 -11.82
C GLU A 57 9.20 3.12 -11.74
N ASN A 58 9.00 2.28 -10.73
CA ASN A 58 9.84 1.11 -10.45
C ASN A 58 9.11 -0.25 -10.56
N VAL A 59 7.78 -0.25 -10.60
CA VAL A 59 6.95 -1.46 -10.52
C VAL A 59 5.85 -1.41 -11.57
N GLU A 60 5.72 -2.47 -12.36
CA GLU A 60 4.60 -2.60 -13.30
C GLU A 60 3.27 -2.81 -12.53
N ILE A 61 2.39 -1.83 -12.63
CA ILE A 61 1.08 -1.85 -11.97
C ILE A 61 0.02 -2.42 -12.92
N ASN A 62 -0.65 -3.49 -12.49
CA ASN A 62 -1.74 -4.09 -13.25
C ASN A 62 -3.03 -4.18 -12.40
N LYS A 63 -4.10 -4.72 -12.99
CA LYS A 63 -5.42 -4.83 -12.34
C LYS A 63 -5.43 -5.74 -11.10
N LYS A 64 -4.45 -6.63 -10.94
CA LYS A 64 -4.34 -7.53 -9.78
C LYS A 64 -3.50 -6.92 -8.65
N THR A 65 -2.67 -5.94 -8.98
CA THR A 65 -1.86 -5.20 -8.01
C THR A 65 -2.74 -4.56 -6.96
N ARG A 66 -2.28 -4.62 -5.70
CA ARG A 66 -2.91 -4.03 -4.53
C ARG A 66 -1.83 -3.57 -3.60
N ILE A 67 -1.75 -2.27 -3.38
CA ILE A 67 -0.79 -1.72 -2.42
C ILE A 67 -1.51 -0.79 -1.45
N TYR A 68 -1.30 -1.05 -0.17
CA TYR A 68 -1.76 -0.24 0.94
C TYR A 68 -0.56 0.24 1.74
N VAL A 69 -0.65 1.45 2.27
CA VAL A 69 0.36 1.99 3.17
C VAL A 69 -0.27 2.43 4.47
N ILE A 70 0.45 2.19 5.56
CA ILE A 70 0.10 2.63 6.90
C ILE A 70 1.21 3.56 7.36
N PHE A 71 0.84 4.79 7.71
CA PHE A 71 1.79 5.81 8.13
C PHE A 71 1.16 6.75 9.16
N ARG A 72 2.02 7.48 9.90
CA ARG A 72 1.57 8.53 10.80
C ARG A 72 1.42 9.84 10.04
N ASP A 73 0.21 10.39 10.01
CA ASP A 73 -0.06 11.67 9.36
C ASP A 73 0.67 12.81 10.06
N ALA A 74 1.33 13.68 9.29
CA ALA A 74 2.14 14.75 9.85
C ALA A 74 1.30 15.84 10.53
N LYS A 75 0.10 16.11 10.02
CA LYS A 75 -0.81 17.17 10.49
C LYS A 75 -1.65 16.68 11.67
N THR A 76 -2.32 15.55 11.51
CA THR A 76 -3.27 15.03 12.51
C THR A 76 -2.61 14.17 13.57
N LYS A 77 -1.36 13.73 13.34
CA LYS A 77 -0.60 12.80 14.20
C LYS A 77 -1.25 11.42 14.39
N LYS A 78 -2.34 11.13 13.68
CA LYS A 78 -3.03 9.84 13.70
C LYS A 78 -2.37 8.86 12.75
N MET A 79 -2.45 7.57 13.08
CA MET A 79 -2.14 6.51 12.12
C MET A 79 -3.24 6.49 11.05
N LYS A 80 -2.84 6.43 9.78
CA LYS A 80 -3.73 6.30 8.63
C LYS A 80 -3.31 5.06 7.84
N GLY A 81 -4.29 4.27 7.43
CA GLY A 81 -4.17 3.30 6.36
C GLY A 81 -4.74 3.89 5.07
N LYS A 82 -4.02 3.77 3.96
CA LYS A 82 -4.46 4.24 2.65
C LYS A 82 -4.18 3.20 1.59
N PHE A 83 -5.17 2.96 0.74
CA PHE A 83 -4.98 2.31 -0.54
C PHE A 83 -4.32 3.29 -1.49
N ILE A 84 -3.31 2.85 -2.25
CA ILE A 84 -2.55 3.74 -3.14
C ILE A 84 -2.51 3.25 -4.59
N LEU A 85 -2.44 1.95 -4.86
CA LEU A 85 -2.26 1.44 -6.23
C LEU A 85 -3.03 0.16 -6.52
N GLY A 86 -3.55 0.08 -7.75
CA GLY A 86 -4.15 -1.10 -8.36
C GLY A 86 -5.67 -1.18 -8.23
N SER A 87 -6.24 -2.33 -7.87
CA SER A 87 -7.70 -2.48 -7.71
C SER A 87 -8.13 -2.95 -6.31
N ARG A 88 -9.32 -2.57 -5.85
CA ARG A 88 -9.87 -3.08 -4.59
C ARG A 88 -10.66 -4.34 -4.85
N LYS A 89 -10.57 -5.31 -3.94
CA LYS A 89 -11.43 -6.49 -3.91
C LYS A 89 -12.23 -6.49 -2.61
N THR A 90 -13.39 -7.13 -2.62
CA THR A 90 -14.15 -7.42 -1.41
C THR A 90 -13.24 -8.11 -0.39
N ALA A 91 -13.32 -7.69 0.86
CA ALA A 91 -12.51 -8.27 1.92
C ALA A 91 -12.78 -9.78 2.00
N PRO A 92 -11.75 -10.62 2.12
CA PRO A 92 -11.95 -12.08 2.13
C PRO A 92 -12.73 -12.57 3.34
N TRP A 93 -12.85 -11.76 4.40
CA TRP A 93 -13.66 -12.02 5.59
C TRP A 93 -15.05 -11.38 5.54
N ALA A 94 -15.43 -10.69 4.45
CA ALA A 94 -16.76 -10.13 4.29
C ALA A 94 -17.82 -11.22 4.47
N GLY A 95 -18.82 -10.96 5.32
CA GLY A 95 -19.90 -11.91 5.63
C GLY A 95 -19.54 -13.03 6.63
N TYR A 96 -18.27 -13.21 7.01
CA TYR A 96 -17.89 -14.25 7.98
C TYR A 96 -18.38 -13.96 9.41
N SER A 97 -18.65 -12.69 9.74
CA SER A 97 -19.25 -12.28 11.02
C SER A 97 -20.79 -12.34 11.03
N GLY A 98 -21.43 -12.72 9.92
CA GLY A 98 -22.88 -12.66 9.75
C GLY A 98 -23.45 -11.25 9.59
N SER A 99 -22.60 -10.21 9.48
CA SER A 99 -22.99 -8.84 9.19
C SER A 99 -23.05 -8.63 7.67
N GLN A 100 -24.19 -8.21 7.12
CA GLN A 100 -24.28 -7.81 5.71
C GLN A 100 -23.52 -6.48 5.51
N GLU A 101 -22.52 -6.46 4.62
CA GLU A 101 -21.85 -5.21 4.21
C GLU A 101 -22.81 -4.41 3.31
N GLN A 102 -23.15 -3.18 3.73
CA GLN A 102 -23.60 -2.13 2.82
C GLN A 102 -22.36 -1.66 2.05
N THR A 103 -22.23 -2.09 0.80
CA THR A 103 -21.26 -1.51 -0.12
C THR A 103 -21.72 -0.08 -0.43
N GLU A 104 -21.09 0.93 0.17
CA GLU A 104 -21.17 2.29 -0.35
C GLU A 104 -20.44 2.30 -1.70
N GLU A 105 -21.20 2.25 -2.79
CA GLU A 105 -20.72 2.65 -4.11
C GLU A 105 -20.39 4.15 -4.04
N GLU A 106 -19.10 4.50 -4.00
CA GLU A 106 -18.65 5.86 -4.33
C GLU A 106 -18.98 6.11 -5.81
N GLU A 107 -20.12 6.75 -6.08
CA GLU A 107 -20.43 7.35 -7.38
C GLU A 107 -19.31 8.34 -7.76
N LEU A 108 -18.75 8.15 -8.95
CA LEU A 108 -17.74 8.99 -9.60
C LEU A 108 -18.28 10.37 -9.98
#